data_AF-A0A368P8H8-F1
#
_entry.id   AF-A0A368P8H8-F1
#
_cell.length_a   1.000
_cell.length_b   1.000
_cell.length_c   1.000
_cell.angle_alpha   90.00
_cell.angle_beta   90.00
_cell.angle_gamma   90.00
#
_symmetry.space_group_name_H-M   'P 1'
#
loop_
_entity.id
_entity.type
_entity.pdbx_description
1 polymer ?
#
loop_
_entity_poly.entity_id
_entity_poly.type
_entity_poly.pdbx_seq_one_letter_code
_entity_poly.pdbx_strand_id
1 'polypeptide(L)' 'MLLKSSFSCPYCWLEILMLVDTSIKKQSYIEDCEVCCNPIEIIVQFNNS' A
#
# COMPACT_ATOMS: atom_id res chain seq x y z
N MET A 1 13.95 -3.64 -5.00
CA MET A 1 13.40 -4.88 -5.58
C MET A 1 11.92 -4.88 -5.27
N LEU A 2 11.04 -5.21 -6.22
CA LEU A 2 9.60 -5.05 -6.02
C LEU A 2 8.99 -6.31 -5.38
N LEU A 3 8.14 -6.13 -4.37
CA LEU A 3 7.38 -7.16 -3.68
C LEU A 3 5.87 -6.91 -3.90
N LYS A 4 5.12 -7.97 -4.22
CA LYS A 4 3.65 -7.91 -4.26
C LYS A 4 3.07 -8.08 -2.86
N SER A 5 2.13 -7.21 -2.49
CA SER A 5 1.35 -7.31 -1.26
C SER A 5 -0.11 -6.95 -1.56
N SER A 6 -1.04 -7.34 -0.71
CA SER A 6 -2.45 -6.93 -0.82
C SER A 6 -2.97 -6.44 0.53
N PHE A 7 -3.95 -5.55 0.47
CA PHE A 7 -4.67 -5.04 1.63
C PHE A 7 -6.12 -4.73 1.26
N SER A 8 -7.01 -4.64 2.25
CA SER A 8 -8.41 -4.29 2.02
C SER A 8 -8.62 -2.78 2.17
N CYS A 9 -9.29 -2.16 1.19
CA CYS A 9 -9.69 -0.76 1.25
C CYS A 9 -10.57 -0.50 2.50
N PRO A 10 -10.29 0.53 3.31
CA PRO A 10 -11.06 0.80 4.52
C PRO A 10 -12.49 1.33 4.25
N TYR A 11 -12.76 1.81 3.03
CA TYR A 11 -14.03 2.42 2.67
C TYR A 11 -15.00 1.46 1.99
N CYS A 12 -14.54 0.70 0.99
CA CYS A 12 -15.38 -0.21 0.19
C CYS A 12 -15.05 -1.69 0.39
N TRP A 13 -14.06 -2.02 1.24
CA TRP A 13 -13.59 -3.38 1.54
C TRP A 13 -13.10 -4.20 0.34
N LEU A 14 -12.82 -3.55 -0.78
CA LEU A 14 -12.18 -4.20 -1.92
C LEU A 14 -10.74 -4.59 -1.57
N GLU A 15 -10.30 -5.77 -2.03
CA GLU A 15 -8.89 -6.15 -1.99
C GLU A 15 -8.10 -5.39 -3.07
N ILE A 16 -7.12 -4.61 -2.63
CA ILE A 16 -6.21 -3.84 -3.49
C ILE A 16 -4.86 -4.56 -3.50
N LEU A 17 -4.31 -4.79 -4.70
CA LEU A 17 -2.98 -5.33 -4.89
C LEU A 17 -1.98 -4.19 -5.09
N MET A 18 -0.93 -4.16 -4.29
CA MET A 18 0.11 -3.13 -4.35
C MET A 18 1.50 -3.73 -4.61
N LEU A 19 2.36 -2.91 -5.21
CA LEU A 19 3.79 -3.19 -5.37
C LEU A 19 4.58 -2.34 -4.38
N VAL A 20 5.33 -3.00 -3.51
CA VAL A 20 6.18 -2.37 -2.49
C VAL A 20 7.64 -2.45 -2.95
N ASP A 21 8.36 -1.35 -2.96
CA ASP A 21 9.80 -1.38 -3.24
C ASP A 21 10.59 -1.65 -1.96
N THR A 22 11.14 -2.86 -1.85
CA THR A 22 11.97 -3.26 -0.72
C THR A 22 13.33 -2.56 -0.68
N SER A 23 13.70 -1.79 -1.72
CA SER A 23 14.91 -0.96 -1.69
C SER A 23 14.78 0.24 -0.75
N ILE A 24 13.55 0.66 -0.45
CA ILE A 24 13.24 1.82 0.40
C ILE A 24 12.84 1.31 1.79
N LYS A 25 13.61 1.69 2.81
CA LYS A 25 13.35 1.24 4.20
C LYS A 25 12.00 1.67 4.75
N LYS A 26 11.60 2.91 4.45
CA LYS A 26 10.34 3.52 4.89
C LYS A 26 9.78 4.34 3.75
N GLN A 27 8.58 4.00 3.31
CA GLN A 27 7.84 4.69 2.25
C GLN A 27 6.46 5.10 2.77
N SER A 28 6.04 6.30 2.40
CA SER A 28 4.75 6.88 2.77
C SER A 28 4.20 7.60 1.55
N TYR A 29 3.00 7.21 1.12
CA TYR A 29 2.35 7.81 -0.03
C TYR A 29 0.84 7.64 0.09
N ILE A 30 0.12 8.46 -0.68
CA ILE A 30 -1.33 8.42 -0.76
C ILE A 30 -1.68 7.79 -2.10
N GLU A 31 -2.51 6.75 -2.08
CA GLU A 31 -3.16 6.22 -3.27
C GLU A 31 -4.67 6.26 -3.12
N ASP A 32 -5.35 6.57 -4.22
CA ASP A 32 -6.80 6.50 -4.27
C ASP A 32 -7.26 5.07 -4.55
N CYS A 33 -8.32 4.64 -3.88
CA CYS A 33 -8.95 3.37 -4.22
C CYS A 33 -9.54 3.42 -5.64
N GLU A 34 -9.18 2.45 -6.49
CA GLU A 34 -9.66 2.38 -7.90
C GLU A 34 -11.18 2.24 -8.06
N VAL A 35 -11.91 1.90 -7.00
CA VAL A 35 -13.37 1.71 -7.04
C VAL A 35 -14.14 2.83 -6.35
N CYS A 36 -13.69 3.30 -5.20
CA CYS A 36 -14.41 4.32 -4.43
C CYS A 36 -13.76 5.71 -4.46
N CYS A 37 -12.61 5.86 -5.13
CA CYS A 37 -11.86 7.11 -5.28
C CYS A 37 -11.58 7.86 -3.97
N ASN A 38 -11.56 7.14 -2.84
CA ASN A 38 -11.20 7.70 -1.55
C ASN A 38 -9.69 7.55 -1.35
N PRO A 39 -9.01 8.60 -0.84
CA PRO A 39 -7.59 8.56 -0.58
C PRO A 39 -7.27 7.64 0.59
N ILE A 40 -6.23 6.83 0.42
CA ILE A 40 -5.70 5.89 1.41
C ILE A 40 -4.23 6.25 1.64
N GLU A 41 -3.89 6.63 2.86
CA GLU A 41 -2.49 6.80 3.25
C GLU A 41 -1.88 5.42 3.54
N ILE A 42 -0.79 5.10 2.83
CA ILE A 42 -0.08 3.84 2.94
C ILE A 42 1.33 4.12 3.48
N ILE A 43 1.63 3.49 4.62
CA ILE A 43 2.95 3.57 5.27
C ILE A 43 3.53 2.15 5.31
N VAL A 44 4.66 1.95 4.63
CA VAL A 44 5.39 0.68 4.68
C VAL A 44 6.75 0.89 5.32
N GLN A 45 7.08 0.04 6.27
CA GLN A 45 8.35 0.05 6.98
C GLN A 45 8.93 -1.37 7.03
N PHE A 46 10.16 -1.53 6.55
CA PHE A 46 10.91 -2.77 6.66
C PHE A 46 11.75 -2.76 7.94
N ASN A 47 11.48 -3.72 8.83
CA ASN A 47 12.33 -3.97 9.99
C ASN A 47 13.39 -5.00 9.60
N ASN A 48 14.60 -4.54 9.26
CA ASN A 48 15.77 -5.41 9.20
C ASN A 48 16.24 -5.68 10.63
N SER A 49 15.82 -6.82 11.20
CA SER A 49 16.44 -7.38 12.40
C SER A 49 17.74 -8.12 12.04
#